data_AF-A0A067GN45-F1
#
_entry.id   AF-A0A067GN45-F1
#
_cell.length_a   1.000
_cell.length_b   1.000
_cell.length_c   1.000
_cell.angle_alpha   90.00
_cell.angle_beta   90.00
_cell.angle_gamma   90.00
#
_symmetry.space_group_name_H-M   'P 1'
#
loop_
_entity.id
_entity.type
_entity.pdbx_description
1 polymer ?
#
loop_
_entity_poly.entity_id
_entity_poly.type
_entity_poly.pdbx_seq_one_letter_code
_entity_poly.pdbx_strand_id
1 'polypeptide(L)'
;MFGDRGETPSRSELLSMVKKHSNLLGKTLVEEQDAVDVEMDSRFWHDVFDLYFIRGKESRGRQDDDLLFFVRKVGLHGILFNDNEEDLTSYFVRRWAPKLDDLLGKNLSEVHWRRSFYLNMIAHTAFSVTVAICSHQELRNHQAGTDTPLSPIYKVVKTVYASPSRVNFQLDSKKEVETKPAYPDICFAVDDFDSTFDAV
;
A
#
# COMPACT_ATOMS: atom_id res chain seq x y z
N MET A 1 12.53 -7.67 22.55
CA MET A 1 13.22 -8.93 22.23
C MET A 1 12.25 -9.80 21.44
N PHE A 2 12.30 -9.74 20.10
CA PHE A 2 11.57 -10.67 19.24
C PHE A 2 12.41 -11.94 19.13
N GLY A 3 11.83 -13.07 19.53
CA GLY A 3 12.53 -14.34 19.73
C GLY A 3 13.12 -14.95 18.45
N ASP A 4 14.21 -15.67 18.67
CA ASP A 4 14.96 -16.49 17.72
C ASP A 4 14.17 -17.77 17.33
N ARG A 5 13.06 -17.62 16.62
CA ARG A 5 12.35 -18.74 15.97
C ARG A 5 12.01 -18.36 14.53
N GLY A 6 12.58 -19.13 13.59
CA GLY A 6 12.58 -18.89 12.15
C GLY A 6 11.24 -19.03 11.42
N GLU A 7 10.14 -18.61 12.02
CA GLU A 7 8.85 -18.49 11.33
C GLU A 7 8.45 -17.02 11.22
N THR A 8 8.34 -16.58 9.98
CA THR A 8 7.95 -15.22 9.62
C THR A 8 6.46 -15.05 9.93
N PRO A 9 6.06 -14.01 10.69
CA PRO A 9 4.66 -13.88 11.10
C PRO A 9 3.74 -13.79 9.88
N SER A 10 2.58 -14.43 9.99
CA SER A 10 1.51 -14.29 9.01
C SER A 10 0.97 -12.85 9.00
N ARG A 11 0.27 -12.48 7.93
CA ARG A 11 -0.30 -11.13 7.79
C ARG A 11 -1.31 -10.81 8.90
N SER A 12 -2.10 -11.79 9.33
CA SER A 12 -3.07 -11.63 10.42
C SER A 12 -2.39 -11.44 11.78
N GLU A 13 -1.31 -12.16 12.06
CA GLU A 13 -0.50 -11.97 13.27
C GLU A 13 0.15 -10.59 13.28
N LEU A 14 0.71 -10.16 12.13
CA LEU A 14 1.29 -8.83 11.98
C LEU A 14 0.26 -7.73 12.26
N LEU A 15 -0.95 -7.84 11.69
CA LEU A 15 -2.04 -6.90 11.94
C LEU A 15 -2.50 -6.93 13.41
N SER A 16 -2.49 -8.11 14.05
CA SER A 16 -2.77 -8.24 15.48
C SER A 16 -1.70 -7.56 16.35
N MET A 17 -0.42 -7.71 16.01
CA MET A 17 0.69 -7.02 16.67
C MET A 17 0.55 -5.50 16.54
N VAL A 18 0.28 -5.01 15.33
CA VAL A 18 0.05 -3.59 15.07
C VAL A 18 -1.19 -3.08 15.81
N LYS A 19 -2.28 -3.86 15.84
CA LYS A 19 -3.51 -3.49 16.56
C LYS A 19 -3.31 -3.43 18.07
N LYS A 20 -2.52 -4.34 18.65
CA LYS A 20 -2.15 -4.31 20.08
C LYS A 20 -1.26 -3.12 20.43
N HIS A 21 -0.38 -2.73 19.50
CA HIS A 21 0.51 -1.58 19.69
C HIS A 21 -0.20 -0.23 19.44
N SER A 22 -1.18 -0.21 18.54
CA SER A 22 -1.95 0.98 18.18
C SER A 22 -3.24 1.07 19.01
N ASN A 23 -3.17 1.74 20.16
CA ASN A 23 -4.34 2.06 21.01
C ASN A 23 -5.46 2.85 20.28
N LEU A 24 -5.24 3.31 19.05
CA LEU A 24 -6.13 4.19 18.28
C LEU A 24 -7.01 3.51 17.23
N LEU A 25 -6.79 2.23 16.90
CA LEU A 25 -7.64 1.57 15.88
C LEU A 25 -9.06 1.26 16.39
N GLY A 26 -9.37 1.57 17.65
CA GLY A 26 -10.67 1.36 18.29
C GLY A 26 -11.42 2.61 18.76
N LYS A 27 -10.88 3.82 18.54
CA LYS A 27 -11.57 5.08 18.88
C LYS A 27 -12.00 5.82 17.62
N THR A 28 -13.00 5.30 16.93
CA THR A 28 -13.90 6.14 16.14
C THR A 28 -14.70 6.99 17.11
N LEU A 29 -14.25 8.21 17.39
CA LEU A 29 -15.05 9.39 17.74
C LEU A 29 -14.10 10.57 18.03
N VAL A 30 -14.14 11.54 17.12
CA VAL A 30 -13.96 12.99 17.30
C VAL A 30 -13.13 13.43 18.51
N GLU A 31 -11.91 13.92 18.24
CA GLU A 31 -11.40 15.21 18.76
C GLU A 31 -10.07 15.53 18.07
N GLU A 32 -10.01 16.67 17.39
CA GLU A 32 -8.89 17.16 16.57
C GLU A 32 -7.66 17.61 17.39
N GLN A 33 -7.39 17.01 18.55
CA GLN A 33 -6.31 17.41 19.45
C GLN A 33 -5.24 16.35 19.73
N ASP A 34 -5.39 15.10 19.27
CA ASP A 34 -4.43 14.01 19.51
C ASP A 34 -3.36 13.85 18.40
N ALA A 35 -2.94 14.95 17.77
CA ALA A 35 -1.88 14.94 16.76
C ALA A 35 -0.47 14.71 17.34
N VAL A 36 -0.32 14.60 18.66
CA VAL A 36 0.97 14.61 19.35
C VAL A 36 1.10 13.46 20.36
N ASP A 37 0.75 12.21 20.01
CA ASP A 37 1.27 11.06 20.78
C ASP A 37 1.22 9.69 20.09
N VAL A 38 1.54 9.62 18.80
CA VAL A 38 1.66 8.34 18.06
C VAL A 38 2.86 8.31 17.13
N GLU A 39 3.88 9.09 17.47
CA GLU A 39 5.21 9.03 16.86
C GLU A 39 6.19 8.19 17.69
N MET A 40 5.72 7.59 18.80
CA MET A 40 6.63 7.19 19.88
C MET A 40 7.28 5.80 19.78
N ASP A 41 7.12 5.04 18.69
CA ASP A 41 7.98 3.87 18.51
C ASP A 41 8.43 3.63 17.07
N SER A 42 9.25 4.57 16.58
CA SER A 42 9.98 4.39 15.33
C SER A 42 10.79 3.08 15.30
N ARG A 43 11.22 2.56 16.47
CA ARG A 43 11.96 1.29 16.55
C ARG A 43 11.04 0.10 16.36
N PHE A 44 9.86 0.09 16.99
CA PHE A 44 8.83 -0.92 16.73
C PHE A 44 8.47 -1.00 15.25
N TRP A 45 8.17 0.13 14.60
CA TRP A 45 7.80 0.12 13.18
C TRP A 45 8.95 -0.35 12.29
N HIS A 46 10.18 0.06 12.60
CA HIS A 46 11.38 -0.45 11.94
C HIS A 46 11.51 -1.97 12.10
N ASP A 47 11.43 -2.48 13.33
CA ASP A 47 11.64 -3.89 13.65
C ASP A 47 10.56 -4.77 13.03
N VAL A 48 9.31 -4.30 13.03
CA VAL A 48 8.17 -4.99 12.39
C VAL A 48 8.31 -4.97 10.87
N PHE A 49 8.77 -3.85 10.30
CA PHE A 49 9.05 -3.75 8.87
C PHE A 49 10.16 -4.71 8.45
N ASP A 50 11.28 -4.71 9.15
CA ASP A 50 12.42 -5.60 8.91
C ASP A 50 12.01 -7.08 9.05
N LEU A 51 11.27 -7.42 10.11
CA LEU A 51 10.80 -8.78 10.36
C LEU A 51 9.93 -9.31 9.20
N TYR A 52 9.01 -8.50 8.68
CA TYR A 52 8.01 -8.97 7.72
C TYR A 52 8.41 -8.74 6.26
N PHE A 53 8.97 -7.58 5.95
CA PHE A 53 9.33 -7.22 4.58
C PHE A 53 10.77 -7.59 4.24
N ILE A 54 11.69 -7.78 5.18
CA ILE A 54 13.08 -8.14 4.84
C ILE A 54 13.31 -9.62 5.14
N ARG A 55 13.34 -9.99 6.42
CA ARG A 55 13.52 -11.38 6.88
C ARG A 55 12.35 -12.28 6.49
N GLY A 56 11.16 -11.69 6.38
CA GLY A 56 9.90 -12.35 6.07
C GLY A 56 9.83 -13.09 4.74
N LYS A 57 10.68 -12.72 3.77
CA LYS A 57 10.61 -13.24 2.39
C LYS A 57 11.40 -14.53 2.18
N GLU A 58 12.43 -14.80 3.00
CA GLU A 58 13.22 -16.03 2.90
C GLU A 58 12.33 -17.28 3.02
N SER A 59 11.19 -17.17 3.70
CA SER A 59 10.18 -18.23 3.85
C SER A 59 9.10 -18.26 2.74
N ARG A 60 8.90 -17.17 1.98
CA ARG A 60 7.76 -16.99 1.05
C ARG A 60 8.07 -17.24 -0.43
N GLY A 61 9.35 -17.43 -0.77
CA GLY A 61 9.79 -17.78 -2.12
C GLY A 61 9.89 -16.60 -3.09
N ARG A 62 10.29 -16.90 -4.33
CA ARG A 62 10.68 -15.90 -5.36
C ARG A 62 9.51 -15.25 -6.12
N GLN A 63 8.26 -15.48 -5.73
CA GLN A 63 7.08 -14.97 -6.45
C GLN A 63 6.61 -13.59 -5.97
N ASP A 64 7.07 -13.13 -4.81
CA ASP A 64 6.71 -11.82 -4.27
C ASP A 64 7.53 -10.69 -4.92
N ASP A 65 6.96 -9.51 -5.03
CA ASP A 65 7.64 -8.29 -5.49
C ASP A 65 8.88 -7.99 -4.62
N ASP A 66 9.98 -7.58 -5.27
CA ASP A 66 11.25 -7.17 -4.62
C ASP A 66 11.27 -5.67 -4.30
N LEU A 67 10.29 -4.89 -4.80
CA LEU A 67 10.21 -3.46 -4.57
C LEU A 67 9.71 -3.17 -3.15
N LEU A 68 10.40 -2.25 -2.50
CA LEU A 68 10.04 -1.68 -1.21
C LEU A 68 9.81 -0.19 -1.35
N PHE A 69 8.77 0.32 -0.70
CA PHE A 69 8.37 1.73 -0.80
C PHE A 69 8.63 2.46 0.52
N PHE A 70 9.35 3.58 0.47
CA PHE A 70 9.74 4.33 1.65
C PHE A 70 9.20 5.75 1.58
N VAL A 71 8.64 6.21 2.68
CA VAL A 71 8.16 7.59 2.85
C VAL A 71 9.19 8.34 3.69
N ARG A 72 9.61 9.54 3.25
CA ARG A 72 10.54 10.38 4.01
C ARG A 72 9.82 11.13 5.13
N LYS A 73 10.53 11.39 6.24
CA LYS A 73 10.08 12.29 7.31
C LYS A 73 10.11 13.72 6.77
N VAL A 74 8.99 14.43 6.88
CA VAL A 74 8.82 15.79 6.33
C VAL A 74 9.45 16.87 7.23
N GLY A 75 10.60 16.60 7.87
CA GLY A 75 11.08 17.36 9.03
C GLY A 75 12.55 17.81 9.02
N LEU A 76 13.31 17.66 7.93
CA LEU A 76 14.70 18.12 7.87
C LEU A 76 15.07 18.99 6.65
N HIS A 77 14.13 19.20 5.73
CA HIS A 77 14.26 20.18 4.65
C HIS A 77 13.06 21.12 4.75
N GLY A 78 13.29 22.28 5.34
CA GLY A 78 12.24 23.24 5.67
C GLY A 78 11.56 23.80 4.42
N ILE A 79 10.28 24.15 4.60
CA ILE A 79 9.62 25.32 4.00
C ILE A 79 10.14 25.69 2.61
N LEU A 80 9.75 24.94 1.59
CA LEU A 80 9.72 25.49 0.24
C LEU A 80 8.52 24.94 -0.52
N PHE A 81 7.34 25.48 -0.22
CA PHE A 81 6.17 25.34 -1.07
C PHE A 81 6.55 25.70 -2.52
N ASN A 82 6.85 24.69 -3.31
CA ASN A 82 7.09 24.79 -4.73
C ASN A 82 6.41 23.57 -5.35
N ASP A 83 5.54 23.80 -6.34
CA ASP A 83 4.62 22.82 -6.94
C ASP A 83 5.32 21.65 -7.70
N ASN A 84 6.61 21.42 -7.47
CA ASN A 84 7.42 20.31 -7.99
C ASN A 84 7.81 19.28 -6.90
N GLU A 85 7.30 19.37 -5.68
CA GLU A 85 7.73 18.58 -4.50
C GLU A 85 7.19 17.15 -4.38
N GLU A 86 6.35 16.66 -5.31
CA GLU A 86 5.82 15.29 -5.22
C GLU A 86 6.92 14.21 -5.33
N ASP A 87 8.02 14.50 -6.03
CA ASP A 87 9.13 13.55 -6.26
C ASP A 87 10.04 13.34 -5.02
N LEU A 88 9.91 14.15 -3.96
CA LEU A 88 10.82 14.11 -2.80
C LEU A 88 10.23 13.41 -1.56
N THR A 89 8.92 13.14 -1.53
CA THR A 89 8.25 12.65 -0.31
C THR A 89 8.34 11.14 -0.13
N SER A 90 8.53 10.39 -1.23
CA SER A 90 8.65 8.93 -1.20
C SER A 90 9.59 8.44 -2.29
N TYR A 91 10.17 7.26 -2.07
CA TYR A 91 11.07 6.61 -3.03
C TYR A 91 10.95 5.10 -2.92
N PHE A 92 11.32 4.39 -3.99
CA PHE A 92 11.34 2.94 -4.02
C PHE A 92 12.77 2.41 -3.99
N VAL A 93 12.98 1.27 -3.35
CA VAL A 93 14.26 0.57 -3.31
C VAL A 93 14.02 -0.88 -3.66
N ARG A 94 14.81 -1.40 -4.60
CA ARG A 94 14.84 -2.83 -4.87
C ARG A 94 15.58 -3.54 -3.75
N ARG A 95 14.98 -4.58 -3.19
CA ARG A 95 15.58 -5.39 -2.13
C ARG A 95 16.71 -6.27 -2.69
N TRP A 96 17.94 -5.73 -2.72
CA TRP A 96 19.13 -6.44 -3.21
C TRP A 96 19.96 -7.09 -2.09
N ALA A 97 19.71 -6.72 -0.83
CA ALA A 97 20.42 -7.20 0.35
C ALA A 97 19.45 -7.79 1.40
N PRO A 98 19.90 -8.76 2.22
CA PRO A 98 19.09 -9.41 3.25
C PRO A 98 18.95 -8.56 4.53
N LYS A 99 19.67 -7.45 4.64
CA LYS A 99 19.61 -6.54 5.79
C LYS A 99 19.10 -5.18 5.36
N LEU A 100 18.20 -4.62 6.16
CA LEU A 100 17.64 -3.29 5.93
C LEU A 100 18.69 -2.19 5.92
N ASP A 101 19.72 -2.32 6.77
CA ASP A 101 20.82 -1.37 6.86
C ASP A 101 21.65 -1.29 5.58
N ASP A 102 21.84 -2.43 4.90
CA ASP A 102 22.59 -2.50 3.64
C ASP A 102 21.78 -1.87 2.49
N LEU A 103 20.44 -1.91 2.56
CA LEU A 103 19.55 -1.33 1.55
C LEU A 103 19.48 0.19 1.62
N LEU A 104 19.39 0.74 2.83
CA LEU A 104 19.10 2.15 3.06
C LEU A 104 20.34 2.95 3.46
N GLY A 105 21.36 2.31 4.05
CA GLY A 105 22.59 2.94 4.49
C GLY A 105 22.32 4.18 5.34
N LYS A 106 22.77 5.35 4.86
CA LYS A 106 22.62 6.64 5.56
C LYS A 106 21.18 7.18 5.61
N ASN A 107 20.28 6.66 4.76
CA ASN A 107 18.91 7.16 4.64
C ASN A 107 17.96 6.60 5.72
N LEU A 108 18.40 5.68 6.57
CA LEU A 108 17.58 5.07 7.64
C LEU A 108 16.94 6.11 8.58
N SER A 109 17.66 7.19 8.88
CA SER A 109 17.19 8.26 9.78
C SER A 109 16.06 9.09 9.17
N GLU A 110 16.02 9.18 7.84
CA GLU A 110 15.07 9.95 7.06
C GLU A 110 13.75 9.20 6.82
N VAL A 111 13.70 7.88 7.07
CA VAL A 111 12.51 7.07 6.78
C VAL A 111 11.43 7.25 7.84
N HIS A 112 10.22 7.55 7.40
CA HIS A 112 9.00 7.47 8.19
C HIS A 112 8.48 6.03 8.22
N TRP A 113 8.96 5.24 9.19
CA TRP A 113 8.71 3.78 9.27
C TRP A 113 7.24 3.40 9.30
N ARG A 114 6.40 4.10 10.06
CA ARG A 114 4.95 3.82 10.14
C ARG A 114 4.25 3.97 8.77
N ARG A 115 4.46 5.09 8.08
CA ARG A 115 3.87 5.34 6.74
C ARG A 115 4.39 4.34 5.72
N SER A 116 5.70 4.07 5.75
CA SER A 116 6.34 3.07 4.89
C SER A 116 5.76 1.67 5.12
N PHE A 117 5.56 1.28 6.37
CA PHE A 117 4.93 0.00 6.72
C PHE A 117 3.53 -0.14 6.12
N TYR A 118 2.64 0.85 6.33
CA TYR A 118 1.29 0.78 5.77
C TYR A 118 1.29 0.80 4.24
N LEU A 119 2.17 1.59 3.63
CA LEU A 119 2.29 1.66 2.18
C LEU A 119 2.68 0.29 1.59
N ASN A 120 3.70 -0.37 2.13
CA ASN A 120 4.10 -1.71 1.67
C ASN A 120 3.05 -2.76 1.99
N MET A 121 2.34 -2.63 3.11
CA MET A 121 1.22 -3.51 3.41
C MET A 121 0.15 -3.44 2.33
N ILE A 122 -0.17 -2.26 1.81
CA ILE A 122 -1.13 -2.10 0.71
C ILE A 122 -0.52 -2.58 -0.61
N ALA A 123 0.66 -2.10 -0.98
CA ALA A 123 1.32 -2.43 -2.25
C ALA A 123 1.52 -3.95 -2.45
N HIS A 124 1.86 -4.67 -1.38
CA HIS A 124 2.04 -6.13 -1.42
C HIS A 124 0.76 -6.91 -1.10
N THR A 125 -0.41 -6.31 -1.29
CA THR A 125 -1.71 -6.99 -1.22
C THR A 125 -2.27 -7.18 -2.61
N ALA A 126 -2.74 -8.39 -2.90
CA ALA A 126 -3.56 -8.65 -4.07
C ALA A 126 -4.97 -8.13 -3.82
N PHE A 127 -5.46 -7.29 -4.71
CA PHE A 127 -6.83 -6.80 -4.70
C PHE A 127 -7.61 -7.42 -5.85
N SER A 128 -8.94 -7.35 -5.79
CA SER A 128 -9.79 -7.74 -6.91
C SER A 128 -10.75 -6.61 -7.25
N VAL A 129 -10.80 -6.29 -8.55
CA VAL A 129 -11.81 -5.37 -9.09
C VAL A 129 -12.93 -6.22 -9.67
N THR A 130 -14.14 -5.94 -9.23
CA THR A 130 -15.35 -6.61 -9.70
C THR A 130 -16.18 -5.64 -10.52
N VAL A 131 -16.46 -6.00 -11.77
CA VAL A 131 -17.43 -5.30 -12.63
C VAL A 131 -18.65 -6.19 -12.76
N ALA A 132 -19.82 -5.64 -12.44
CA ALA A 132 -21.08 -6.38 -12.48
C ALA A 132 -22.15 -5.58 -13.22
N ILE A 133 -22.80 -6.20 -14.20
CA ILE A 133 -23.98 -5.66 -14.89
C ILE A 133 -25.21 -6.26 -14.22
N CYS A 134 -26.10 -5.41 -13.72
CA CYS A 134 -27.36 -5.83 -13.07
C CYS A 134 -28.55 -5.21 -13.82
N SER A 135 -29.73 -5.80 -13.70
CA SER A 135 -30.92 -5.17 -14.27
C SER A 135 -31.27 -3.89 -13.53
N HIS A 136 -31.92 -2.95 -14.23
CA HIS A 136 -32.38 -1.70 -13.62
C HIS A 136 -33.31 -1.94 -12.42
N GLN A 137 -34.16 -2.98 -12.50
CA GLN A 137 -35.10 -3.31 -11.43
C GLN A 137 -34.38 -3.81 -10.17
N GLU A 138 -33.38 -4.67 -10.32
CA GLU A 138 -32.57 -5.19 -9.19
C GLU A 138 -31.78 -4.07 -8.51
N LEU A 139 -31.21 -3.13 -9.29
CA LEU A 139 -30.50 -1.98 -8.73
C LEU A 139 -31.44 -1.08 -7.92
N ARG A 140 -32.67 -0.83 -8.42
CA ARG A 140 -33.67 -0.04 -7.67
C ARG A 140 -34.15 -0.75 -6.41
N ASN A 141 -34.34 -2.06 -6.46
CA ASN A 141 -34.74 -2.85 -5.29
C ASN A 141 -33.65 -2.79 -4.20
N HIS A 142 -32.38 -2.95 -4.59
CA HIS A 142 -31.25 -2.85 -3.66
C HIS A 142 -31.12 -1.44 -3.06
N GLN A 143 -31.29 -0.38 -3.86
CA GLN A 143 -31.31 1.01 -3.36
C GLN A 143 -32.47 1.29 -2.40
N ALA A 144 -33.61 0.62 -2.59
CA ALA A 144 -34.78 0.75 -1.72
C ALA A 144 -34.64 0.00 -0.37
N GLY A 145 -33.47 -0.55 -0.06
CA GLY A 145 -33.18 -1.18 1.23
C GLY A 145 -33.80 -2.57 1.40
N THR A 146 -34.25 -3.20 0.32
CA THR A 146 -34.51 -4.65 0.37
C THR A 146 -33.16 -5.35 0.46
N ASP A 147 -32.91 -6.06 1.56
CA ASP A 147 -31.66 -6.80 1.87
C ASP A 147 -31.44 -8.01 0.93
N THR A 148 -32.04 -7.96 -0.26
CA THR A 148 -31.85 -8.94 -1.32
C THR A 148 -30.49 -8.71 -1.98
N PRO A 149 -29.62 -9.74 -2.03
CA PRO A 149 -28.34 -9.64 -2.71
C PRO A 149 -28.56 -9.34 -4.20
N LEU A 150 -27.71 -8.47 -4.76
CA LEU A 150 -27.71 -8.18 -6.20
C LEU A 150 -27.43 -9.47 -6.98
N SER A 151 -28.32 -9.79 -7.92
CA SER A 151 -28.14 -10.85 -8.91
C SER A 151 -27.63 -10.24 -10.23
N PRO A 152 -26.31 -10.16 -10.44
CA PRO A 152 -25.79 -9.62 -11.69
C PRO A 152 -26.10 -10.55 -12.86
N ILE A 153 -26.52 -9.94 -13.97
CA ILE A 153 -26.65 -10.57 -15.29
C ILE A 153 -25.27 -11.02 -15.79
N TYR A 154 -24.26 -10.21 -15.51
CA TYR A 154 -22.88 -10.47 -15.88
C TYR A 154 -21.94 -10.00 -14.76
N LYS A 155 -20.93 -10.81 -14.44
CA LYS A 155 -19.97 -10.51 -13.36
C LYS A 155 -18.58 -10.93 -13.79
N VAL A 156 -17.66 -9.97 -13.76
CA VAL A 156 -16.23 -10.18 -13.99
C VAL A 156 -15.48 -9.78 -12.74
N VAL A 157 -14.52 -10.63 -12.34
CA VAL A 157 -13.60 -10.34 -11.25
C VAL A 157 -12.19 -10.50 -11.80
N LYS A 158 -11.40 -9.43 -11.76
CA LYS A 158 -9.98 -9.46 -12.12
C LYS A 158 -9.14 -9.12 -10.90
N THR A 159 -8.06 -9.88 -10.69
CA THR A 159 -7.03 -9.51 -9.71
C THR A 159 -6.28 -8.29 -10.22
N VAL A 160 -6.10 -7.29 -9.37
CA VAL A 160 -5.33 -6.08 -9.65
C VAL A 160 -4.29 -5.87 -8.54
N TYR A 161 -3.24 -5.14 -8.87
CA TYR A 161 -2.15 -4.87 -7.95
C TYR A 161 -2.05 -3.37 -7.69
N ALA A 162 -1.84 -3.02 -6.42
CA ALA A 162 -1.64 -1.64 -6.01
C ALA A 162 -0.27 -1.16 -6.50
N SER A 163 -0.26 -0.12 -7.32
CA SER A 163 0.92 0.63 -7.72
C SER A 163 1.00 1.92 -6.92
N PRO A 164 2.00 2.11 -6.05
CA PRO A 164 2.28 3.40 -5.41
C PRO A 164 3.04 4.36 -6.36
N SER A 165 3.10 4.03 -7.65
CA SER A 165 3.66 4.87 -8.71
C SER A 165 2.57 5.21 -9.73
N ARG A 166 2.66 6.42 -10.29
CA ARG A 166 1.84 6.86 -11.41
C ARG A 166 2.69 7.04 -12.65
N VAL A 167 2.05 6.77 -13.78
CA VAL A 167 2.61 6.98 -15.11
C VAL A 167 1.89 8.19 -15.70
N ASN A 168 2.65 9.23 -16.04
CA ASN A 168 2.11 10.31 -16.87
C ASN A 168 2.03 9.79 -18.30
N PHE A 169 0.81 9.50 -18.76
CA PHE A 169 0.58 9.08 -20.14
C PHE A 169 0.84 10.27 -21.08
N GLN A 170 2.07 10.36 -21.61
CA GLN A 170 2.42 11.32 -22.64
C GLN A 170 2.15 10.69 -24.00
N LEU A 171 1.19 11.25 -24.73
CA LEU A 171 0.79 10.80 -26.07
C LEU A 171 1.95 10.89 -27.09
N ASP A 172 2.94 11.76 -26.82
CA ASP A 172 4.13 11.95 -27.63
C ASP A 172 5.25 11.00 -27.18
N SER A 173 5.35 9.85 -27.86
CA SER A 173 6.15 8.66 -27.58
C SER A 173 7.69 8.78 -27.66
N LYS A 174 8.27 9.93 -27.29
CA LYS A 174 9.73 10.16 -27.37
C LYS A 174 10.49 10.15 -26.04
N LYS A 175 9.81 10.10 -24.90
CA LYS A 175 10.45 9.97 -23.59
C LYS A 175 10.11 8.62 -22.96
N GLU A 176 11.09 8.00 -22.32
CA GLU A 176 10.84 6.96 -21.33
C GLU A 176 9.79 7.48 -20.35
N VAL A 177 8.77 6.68 -20.10
CA VAL A 177 7.70 7.02 -19.17
C VAL A 177 8.31 7.12 -17.78
N GLU A 178 8.54 8.34 -17.31
CA GLU A 178 9.03 8.60 -15.97
C GLU A 178 7.95 8.18 -14.97
N THR A 179 8.18 7.05 -14.30
CA THR A 179 7.33 6.59 -13.20
C THR A 179 7.58 7.51 -12.01
N LYS A 180 6.57 8.31 -11.66
CA LYS A 180 6.62 9.18 -10.48
C LYS A 180 5.99 8.50 -9.29
N PRO A 181 6.48 8.71 -8.06
CA PRO A 181 5.75 8.31 -6.87
C PRO A 181 4.34 8.96 -6.87
N ALA A 182 3.34 8.18 -6.45
CA ALA A 182 1.95 8.65 -6.34
C ALA A 182 1.57 8.96 -4.88
N TYR A 183 2.44 8.71 -3.91
CA TYR A 183 2.16 8.92 -2.49
C TYR A 183 1.69 10.36 -2.22
N PRO A 184 0.59 10.58 -1.45
CA PRO A 184 -0.12 9.61 -0.60
C PRO A 184 -1.15 8.72 -1.32
N ASP A 185 -1.35 8.90 -2.63
CA ASP A 185 -2.28 8.10 -3.43
C ASP A 185 -1.72 6.72 -3.79
N ILE A 186 -2.62 5.79 -4.10
CA ILE A 186 -2.32 4.45 -4.57
C ILE A 186 -3.16 4.18 -5.82
N CYS A 187 -2.48 3.87 -6.91
CA CYS A 187 -3.11 3.61 -8.20
C CYS A 187 -3.35 2.10 -8.38
N PHE A 188 -4.42 1.74 -9.07
CA PHE A 188 -4.67 0.38 -9.52
C PHE A 188 -4.68 0.38 -11.04
N ALA A 189 -3.67 -0.24 -11.63
CA ALA A 189 -3.66 -0.46 -13.06
C ALA A 189 -4.63 -1.60 -13.38
N VAL A 190 -5.51 -1.36 -14.35
CA VAL A 190 -6.44 -2.38 -14.83
C VAL A 190 -6.14 -2.59 -16.30
N ASP A 191 -5.51 -3.73 -16.60
CA ASP A 191 -5.30 -4.15 -17.97
C ASP A 191 -6.68 -4.44 -18.59
N ASP A 192 -6.96 -3.62 -19.59
CA ASP A 192 -8.13 -3.59 -20.48
C ASP A 192 -9.20 -4.67 -20.24
N PHE A 193 -10.43 -4.21 -19.95
CA PHE A 193 -11.59 -5.09 -19.85
C PHE A 193 -12.18 -5.42 -21.23
N ASP A 194 -11.75 -4.78 -22.31
CA ASP A 194 -12.34 -4.96 -23.66
C ASP A 194 -12.26 -6.42 -24.11
N SER A 195 -11.13 -7.10 -23.86
CA SER A 195 -10.99 -8.56 -24.06
C SER A 195 -12.08 -9.42 -23.39
N THR A 196 -12.75 -8.88 -22.38
CA THR A 196 -13.80 -9.55 -21.59
C THR A 196 -15.21 -9.23 -22.13
N PHE A 197 -15.37 -8.13 -22.86
CA PHE A 197 -16.63 -7.71 -23.50
C PHE A 197 -16.70 -8.07 -24.99
N ASP A 198 -15.58 -8.33 -25.65
CA ASP A 198 -15.53 -8.80 -27.05
C ASP A 198 -16.20 -10.17 -27.30
N ALA A 199 -16.48 -10.92 -26.22
CA ALA A 199 -17.12 -12.23 -26.27
C ALA A 199 -18.65 -12.20 -26.10
N VAL A 200 -19.27 -11.01 -26.09
CA VAL A 200 -20.73 -10.81 -25.94
C VAL A 200 -21.37 -10.34 -27.25
#